data_AF-A0A7C4BN12-F1
#
_entry.id   AF-A0A7C4BN12-F1
#
_cell.length_a   1.000
_cell.length_b   1.000
_cell.length_c   1.000
_cell.angle_alpha   90.00
_cell.angle_beta   90.00
_cell.angle_gamma   90.00
#
_symmetry.space_group_name_H-M   'P 1'
#
loop_
_entity.id
_entity.type
_entity.pdbx_description
1 polymer ?
#
loop_
_entity_poly.entity_id
_entity_poly.type
_entity_poly.pdbx_seq_one_letter_code
_entity_poly.pdbx_strand_id
1 'polypeptide(L)'
;MKELSEYYLGEDMLSYDEVVKANKLKNFSYVPLGLATSYAAADAHQTLRLKKIFEQELRKEKLEELYRNIEFPLIQVLYAMELEGIFCDKNVLELLAISVEQELKSIEKQIYVVVGNTYGVINLNSPKQVERLLFYHLQLPPQKKGGSSNRLSTDQEVLEALSTLHPVPGLIFKYRELSKLKNTYLDAFPQYINQKTGKIHTTFSQTAVATGRLASADPNLQNIPTGSGWGGEIRAAFKPKAGHIFISTDYSQIELRVLAHLSQDQNLIHAFLQ
;
A
#
# COMPACT_ATOMS: atom_id res chain seq x y z
N MET A 1 12.09 -18.52 -3.17
CA MET A 1 13.30 -19.36 -3.42
C MET A 1 13.06 -20.79 -2.99
N LYS A 2 12.73 -21.08 -1.71
CA LYS A 2 12.42 -22.44 -1.22
C LYS A 2 11.33 -23.12 -2.08
N GLU A 3 10.20 -22.43 -2.27
CA GLU A 3 9.11 -22.86 -3.18
C GLU A 3 9.57 -23.09 -4.63
N LEU A 4 10.53 -22.29 -5.13
CA LEU A 4 11.05 -22.45 -6.49
C LEU A 4 11.94 -23.70 -6.60
N SER A 5 12.72 -24.02 -5.56
CA SER A 5 13.53 -25.24 -5.52
C SER A 5 12.64 -26.48 -5.50
N GLU A 6 11.61 -26.48 -4.66
CA GLU A 6 10.64 -27.58 -4.60
C GLU A 6 9.94 -27.76 -5.95
N TYR A 7 9.42 -26.68 -6.55
CA TYR A 7 8.68 -26.75 -7.81
C TYR A 7 9.54 -27.15 -9.02
N TYR A 8 10.71 -26.53 -9.21
CA TYR A 8 11.53 -26.74 -10.42
C TYR A 8 12.57 -27.85 -10.29
N LEU A 9 13.03 -28.16 -9.07
CA LEU A 9 14.09 -29.14 -8.83
C LEU A 9 13.59 -30.36 -8.05
N GLY A 10 12.38 -30.32 -7.47
CA GLY A 10 11.86 -31.39 -6.62
C GLY A 10 12.63 -31.53 -5.31
N GLU A 11 13.33 -30.47 -4.89
CA GLU A 11 14.25 -30.50 -3.75
C GLU A 11 13.82 -29.51 -2.67
N ASP A 12 13.49 -30.05 -1.51
CA ASP A 12 13.17 -29.29 -0.31
C ASP A 12 14.41 -28.58 0.24
N MET A 13 14.16 -27.46 0.91
CA MET A 13 15.19 -26.64 1.51
C MET A 13 14.79 -26.20 2.90
N LEU A 14 15.77 -26.12 3.79
CA LEU A 14 15.56 -25.53 5.10
C LEU A 14 15.08 -24.07 4.98
N SER A 15 14.03 -23.74 5.71
CA SER A 15 13.53 -22.38 5.88
C SER A 15 14.32 -21.63 6.95
N TYR A 16 14.26 -20.29 6.91
CA TYR A 16 14.88 -19.48 7.96
C TYR A 16 14.27 -19.77 9.34
N ASP A 17 12.96 -20.04 9.39
CA ASP A 17 12.23 -20.33 10.62
C ASP A 17 12.64 -21.67 11.24
N GLU A 18 12.90 -22.70 10.42
CA GLU A 18 13.45 -23.98 10.91
C GLU A 18 14.87 -23.83 11.44
N VAL A 19 15.69 -22.99 10.80
CA VAL A 19 17.07 -22.77 11.26
C VAL A 19 17.13 -21.94 12.54
N VAL A 20 16.30 -20.89 12.65
CA VAL A 20 16.38 -19.92 13.75
C VAL A 20 15.28 -20.13 14.80
N LYS A 21 14.01 -20.04 14.40
CA LYS A 21 12.88 -20.05 15.35
C LYS A 21 12.66 -21.41 15.99
N ALA A 22 12.71 -22.50 15.23
CA ALA A 22 12.54 -23.87 15.76
C ALA A 22 13.66 -24.22 16.77
N ASN A 23 14.85 -23.65 16.57
CA ASN A 23 15.99 -23.76 17.50
C ASN A 23 15.97 -22.71 18.63
N LYS A 24 14.91 -21.90 18.74
CA LYS A 24 14.76 -20.83 19.74
C LYS A 24 15.93 -19.84 19.79
N LEU A 25 16.53 -19.58 18.63
CA LEU A 25 17.66 -18.67 18.49
C LEU A 25 17.18 -17.23 18.29
N LYS A 26 17.95 -16.27 18.81
CA LYS A 26 17.60 -14.84 18.71
C LYS A 26 17.65 -14.34 17.26
N ASN A 27 18.67 -14.74 16.51
CA ASN A 27 18.86 -14.41 15.10
C ASN A 27 19.90 -15.38 14.49
N PHE A 28 20.17 -15.22 13.20
CA PHE A 28 21.09 -16.10 12.45
C PHE A 28 22.52 -16.15 13.01
N SER A 29 23.00 -15.13 13.74
CA SER A 29 24.38 -15.12 14.28
C SER A 29 24.60 -16.16 15.39
N TYR A 30 23.53 -16.72 15.96
CA TYR A 30 23.59 -17.76 17.00
C TYR A 30 23.45 -19.18 16.43
N VAL A 31 23.29 -19.33 15.12
CA VAL A 31 23.14 -20.63 14.47
C VAL A 31 24.49 -21.37 14.52
N PRO A 32 24.53 -22.64 14.95
CA PRO A 32 25.76 -23.43 14.92
C PRO A 32 26.37 -23.45 13.52
N LEU A 33 27.70 -23.28 13.43
CA LEU A 33 28.40 -23.09 12.16
C LEU A 33 28.04 -24.16 11.11
N GLY A 34 27.99 -25.43 11.49
CA GLY A 34 27.63 -26.51 10.57
C GLY A 34 26.24 -26.34 9.94
N LEU A 35 25.23 -25.98 10.74
CA LEU A 35 23.87 -25.75 10.26
C LEU A 35 23.80 -24.47 9.40
N ALA A 36 24.48 -23.41 9.82
CA ALA A 36 24.56 -22.16 9.07
C ALA A 36 25.20 -22.39 7.69
N THR A 37 26.28 -23.18 7.62
CA THR A 37 26.95 -23.56 6.38
C THR A 37 26.01 -24.36 5.48
N SER A 38 25.34 -25.40 5.99
CA SER A 38 24.41 -26.20 5.18
C SER A 38 23.28 -25.35 4.61
N TYR A 39 22.67 -24.47 5.42
CA TYR A 39 21.62 -23.56 4.98
C TYR A 39 22.10 -22.59 3.90
N ALA A 40 23.19 -21.86 4.16
CA ALA A 40 23.68 -20.84 3.24
C ALA A 40 24.25 -21.42 1.95
N ALA A 41 24.93 -22.57 2.02
CA ALA A 41 25.46 -23.26 0.85
C ALA A 41 24.33 -23.81 -0.03
N ALA A 42 23.25 -24.33 0.58
CA ALA A 42 22.07 -24.76 -0.16
C ALA A 42 21.43 -23.58 -0.91
N ASP A 43 21.25 -22.43 -0.27
CA ASP A 43 20.73 -21.22 -0.92
C ASP A 43 21.56 -20.83 -2.15
N ALA A 44 22.90 -20.75 -2.01
CA ALA A 44 23.79 -20.42 -3.12
C ALA A 44 23.75 -21.47 -4.25
N HIS A 45 23.76 -22.75 -3.90
CA HIS A 45 23.74 -23.85 -4.86
C HIS A 45 22.42 -23.89 -5.65
N GLN A 46 21.27 -23.80 -4.97
CA GLN A 46 19.97 -23.84 -5.64
C GLN A 46 19.74 -22.60 -6.48
N THR A 47 20.16 -21.41 -6.04
CA THR A 47 20.10 -20.21 -6.90
C THR A 47 20.87 -20.41 -8.21
N LEU A 48 22.07 -21.00 -8.19
CA LEU A 48 22.83 -21.26 -9.41
C LEU A 48 22.13 -22.28 -10.34
N ARG A 49 21.50 -23.31 -9.78
CA ARG A 49 20.76 -24.31 -10.56
C ARG A 49 19.49 -23.73 -11.18
N LEU A 50 18.70 -23.01 -10.39
CA LEU A 50 17.50 -22.31 -10.84
C LEU A 50 17.83 -21.27 -11.92
N LYS A 51 18.93 -20.52 -11.77
CA LYS A 51 19.40 -19.57 -12.79
C LYS A 51 19.55 -20.22 -14.16
N LYS A 52 20.14 -21.42 -14.24
CA LYS A 52 20.33 -22.12 -15.52
C LYS A 52 18.99 -22.46 -16.20
N ILE A 53 17.98 -22.82 -15.41
CA ILE A 53 16.62 -23.09 -15.90
C ILE A 53 15.97 -21.80 -16.40
N PHE A 54 15.96 -20.75 -15.56
CA PHE A 54 15.32 -19.48 -15.93
C PHE A 54 16.02 -18.74 -17.06
N GLU A 55 17.34 -18.88 -17.23
CA GLU A 55 18.04 -18.33 -18.40
C GLU A 55 17.57 -18.96 -19.71
N GLN A 56 17.19 -20.24 -19.70
CA GLN A 56 16.62 -20.90 -20.88
C GLN A 56 15.18 -20.44 -21.14
N GLU A 57 14.35 -20.34 -20.10
CA GLU A 57 12.97 -19.84 -20.23
C GLU A 57 12.94 -18.36 -20.67
N LEU A 58 13.81 -17.50 -20.15
CA LEU A 58 13.92 -16.10 -20.58
C LEU A 58 14.21 -15.98 -22.08
N ARG A 59 15.06 -16.85 -22.62
CA ARG A 59 15.36 -16.89 -24.06
C ARG A 59 14.18 -17.38 -24.88
N LYS A 60 13.54 -18.46 -24.43
CA LYS A 60 12.38 -19.06 -25.08
C LYS A 60 11.21 -18.08 -25.17
N GLU A 61 10.94 -17.34 -24.09
CA GLU A 61 9.89 -16.33 -24.01
C GLU A 61 10.30 -14.95 -24.59
N LYS A 62 11.54 -14.83 -25.11
CA LYS A 62 12.10 -13.59 -25.68
C LYS A 62 12.10 -12.41 -24.70
N LEU A 63 12.29 -12.69 -23.41
CA LEU A 63 12.32 -11.70 -22.33
C LEU A 63 13.75 -11.31 -21.91
N GLU A 64 14.78 -11.84 -22.56
CA GLU A 64 16.17 -11.59 -22.19
C GLU A 64 16.54 -10.09 -22.25
N GLU A 65 16.04 -9.35 -23.25
CA GLU A 65 16.32 -7.92 -23.38
C GLU A 65 15.63 -7.11 -22.25
N LEU A 66 14.35 -7.36 -21.99
CA LEU A 66 13.60 -6.75 -20.90
C LEU A 66 14.30 -7.00 -19.56
N TYR A 67 14.68 -8.24 -19.29
CA TYR A 67 15.38 -8.61 -18.07
C TYR A 67 16.73 -7.89 -17.92
N ARG A 68 17.57 -7.91 -18.97
CA ARG A 68 18.94 -7.37 -18.91
C ARG A 68 18.99 -5.85 -18.93
N ASN A 69 18.09 -5.20 -19.66
CA ASN A 69 18.16 -3.76 -19.89
C ASN A 69 17.27 -2.96 -18.94
N ILE A 70 16.22 -3.58 -18.38
CA ILE A 70 15.25 -2.89 -17.50
C ILE A 70 15.29 -3.50 -16.09
N GLU A 71 14.91 -4.77 -15.93
CA GLU A 71 14.69 -5.34 -14.58
C GLU A 71 15.97 -5.47 -13.76
N PHE A 72 17.05 -6.00 -14.35
CA PHE A 72 18.29 -6.27 -13.63
C PHE A 72 19.05 -5.00 -13.23
N PRO A 73 19.21 -3.98 -14.10
CA PRO A 73 19.82 -2.71 -13.69
C PRO A 73 19.00 -1.95 -12.65
N LEU A 74 17.67 -2.07 -12.69
CA LEU A 74 16.76 -1.40 -11.76
C LEU A 74 16.98 -1.84 -10.30
N ILE A 75 17.46 -3.06 -10.06
CA ILE A 75 17.80 -3.56 -8.72
C ILE A 75 18.74 -2.59 -7.99
N GLN A 76 19.78 -2.09 -8.67
CA GLN A 76 20.77 -1.20 -8.06
C GLN A 76 20.18 0.17 -7.73
N VAL A 77 19.27 0.66 -8.59
CA VAL A 77 18.58 1.93 -8.38
C VAL A 77 17.64 1.82 -7.17
N LEU A 78 16.84 0.75 -7.10
CA LEU A 78 15.93 0.52 -5.97
C LEU A 78 16.71 0.37 -4.66
N TYR A 79 17.79 -0.41 -4.65
CA TYR A 79 18.66 -0.54 -3.48
C TYR A 79 19.19 0.82 -2.99
N ALA A 80 19.65 1.68 -3.91
CA ALA A 80 20.11 3.03 -3.56
C ALA A 80 18.96 3.91 -3.02
N MET A 81 17.76 3.81 -3.59
CA MET A 81 16.57 4.53 -3.12
C MET A 81 16.14 4.09 -1.72
N GLU A 82 16.13 2.78 -1.45
CA GLU A 82 15.80 2.22 -0.14
C GLU A 82 16.81 2.65 0.93
N LEU A 83 18.11 2.61 0.61
CA LEU A 83 19.17 3.08 1.51
C LEU A 83 19.09 4.58 1.79
N GLU A 84 18.79 5.40 0.78
CA GLU A 84 18.68 6.85 0.95
C GLU A 84 17.50 7.19 1.86
N GLY A 85 16.35 6.55 1.65
CA GLY A 85 15.11 6.81 2.36
C GLY A 85 14.58 8.24 2.17
N ILE A 86 13.47 8.56 2.85
CA ILE A 86 12.87 9.89 2.78
C ILE A 86 12.63 10.47 4.18
N PHE A 87 13.01 11.72 4.40
CA PHE A 87 12.77 12.38 5.68
C PHE A 87 11.28 12.70 5.86
N CYS A 88 10.76 12.39 7.05
CA CYS A 88 9.39 12.64 7.43
C CYS A 88 9.35 13.30 8.81
N ASP A 89 8.73 14.47 8.90
CA ASP A 89 8.65 15.25 10.12
C ASP A 89 7.61 14.67 11.08
N LYS A 90 8.11 13.94 12.09
CA LYS A 90 7.29 13.29 13.11
C LYS A 90 6.38 14.27 13.85
N ASN A 91 6.86 15.47 14.17
CA ASN A 91 6.08 16.44 14.95
C ASN A 91 4.89 16.95 14.14
N VAL A 92 5.08 17.17 12.83
CA VAL A 92 3.99 17.54 11.92
C VAL A 92 2.92 16.44 11.90
N LEU A 93 3.32 15.17 11.78
CA LEU A 93 2.37 14.06 11.79
C LEU A 93 1.57 13.96 13.10
N GLU A 94 2.23 14.14 14.25
CA GLU A 94 1.58 14.09 15.57
C GLU A 94 0.56 15.22 15.76
N LEU A 95 0.88 16.44 15.32
CA LEU A 95 -0.03 17.58 15.37
C LEU A 95 -1.25 17.37 14.44
N LEU A 96 -1.01 16.83 13.25
CA LEU A 96 -2.09 16.47 12.33
C LEU A 96 -2.97 15.36 12.92
N ALA A 97 -2.40 14.36 13.58
CA ALA A 97 -3.15 13.29 14.23
C ALA A 97 -4.13 13.84 15.29
N ILE A 98 -3.68 14.80 16.11
CA ILE A 98 -4.55 15.48 17.10
C ILE A 98 -5.69 16.21 16.42
N SER A 99 -5.41 16.92 15.32
CA SER A 99 -6.39 17.74 14.62
C SER A 99 -7.44 16.86 13.92
N VAL A 100 -7.01 15.77 13.28
CA VAL A 100 -7.91 14.77 12.68
C VAL A 100 -8.77 14.08 13.75
N GLU A 101 -8.21 13.75 14.91
CA GLU A 101 -8.95 13.16 16.03
C GLU A 101 -10.07 14.09 16.55
N GLN A 102 -9.82 15.40 16.60
CA GLN A 102 -10.85 16.38 16.97
C GLN A 102 -11.99 16.44 15.94
N GLU A 103 -11.65 16.40 14.65
CA GLU A 103 -12.65 16.39 13.58
C GLU A 103 -13.46 15.09 13.58
N LEU A 104 -12.84 13.94 13.81
CA LEU A 104 -13.53 12.65 13.98
C LEU A 104 -14.56 12.71 15.12
N LYS A 105 -14.17 13.24 16.29
CA LYS A 105 -15.08 13.44 17.43
C LYS A 105 -16.21 14.42 17.13
N SER A 106 -15.92 15.47 16.37
CA SER A 106 -16.95 16.43 15.92
C SER A 106 -17.98 15.75 15.03
N ILE A 107 -17.54 14.94 14.06
CA ILE A 107 -18.41 14.19 13.16
C ILE A 107 -19.24 13.16 13.92
N GLU A 108 -18.64 12.42 14.85
CA GLU A 108 -19.37 11.48 15.71
C GLU A 108 -20.50 12.20 16.46
N LYS A 109 -20.20 13.33 17.10
CA LYS A 109 -21.20 14.14 17.81
C LYS A 109 -22.33 14.60 16.89
N GLN A 110 -22.03 15.04 15.67
CA GLN A 110 -23.04 15.43 14.69
C GLN A 110 -23.95 14.25 14.30
N ILE A 111 -23.38 13.06 14.09
CA ILE A 111 -24.16 11.85 13.81
C ILE A 111 -25.06 11.50 14.99
N TYR A 112 -24.56 11.50 16.23
CA TYR A 112 -25.36 11.20 17.41
C TYR A 112 -26.51 12.18 17.64
N VAL A 113 -26.33 13.47 17.33
CA VAL A 113 -27.41 14.47 17.40
C VAL A 113 -28.56 14.12 16.45
N VAL A 114 -28.26 13.65 15.24
CA VAL A 114 -29.28 13.32 14.24
C VAL A 114 -29.95 11.97 14.53
N VAL A 115 -29.17 10.98 14.97
CA VAL A 115 -29.64 9.60 15.19
C VAL A 115 -30.38 9.43 16.53
N GLY A 116 -30.05 10.28 17.51
CA GLY A 116 -30.56 10.23 18.87
C GLY A 116 -29.62 9.46 19.81
N ASN A 117 -29.35 10.04 20.99
CA ASN A 117 -28.41 9.50 22.00
C ASN A 117 -28.80 8.11 22.56
N THR A 118 -30.01 7.63 22.28
CA THR A 118 -30.54 6.34 22.77
C THR A 118 -30.15 5.14 21.91
N TYR A 119 -29.54 5.34 20.73
CA TYR A 119 -29.18 4.25 19.83
C TYR A 119 -28.01 3.38 20.34
N GLY A 120 -27.19 3.90 21.25
CA GLY A 120 -26.01 3.23 21.78
C GLY A 120 -24.73 3.49 20.96
N VAL A 121 -23.61 2.88 21.36
CA VAL A 121 -22.30 3.11 20.73
C VAL A 121 -22.22 2.48 19.34
N ILE A 122 -21.92 3.28 18.32
CA ILE A 122 -21.80 2.86 16.91
C ILE A 122 -20.34 2.89 16.48
N ASN A 123 -19.85 1.77 15.95
CA ASN A 123 -18.60 1.71 15.21
C ASN A 123 -18.85 2.10 13.74
N LEU A 124 -18.55 3.35 13.38
CA LEU A 124 -18.75 3.92 12.04
C LEU A 124 -17.84 3.29 10.97
N ASN A 125 -16.77 2.59 11.38
CA ASN A 125 -15.92 1.80 10.49
C ASN A 125 -16.47 0.39 10.23
N SER A 126 -17.50 -0.07 10.97
CA SER A 126 -18.10 -1.39 10.78
C SER A 126 -19.22 -1.34 9.73
N PRO A 127 -19.06 -1.99 8.56
CA PRO A 127 -20.10 -1.99 7.53
C PRO A 127 -21.44 -2.53 8.05
N LYS A 128 -21.40 -3.54 8.94
CA LYS A 128 -22.59 -4.15 9.55
C LYS A 128 -23.34 -3.20 10.47
N GLN A 129 -22.63 -2.39 11.25
CA GLN A 129 -23.29 -1.43 12.15
C GLN A 129 -23.84 -0.23 11.37
N VAL A 130 -23.09 0.25 10.38
CA VAL A 130 -23.56 1.31 9.48
C VAL A 130 -24.77 0.87 8.66
N GLU A 131 -24.78 -0.36 8.17
CA GLU A 131 -25.95 -0.95 7.49
C GLU A 131 -27.20 -0.91 8.37
N ARG A 132 -27.07 -1.34 9.63
CA ARG A 132 -28.15 -1.28 10.63
C ARG A 132 -28.64 0.14 10.86
N LEU A 133 -27.71 1.08 10.98
CA LEU A 133 -28.04 2.48 11.19
C LEU A 133 -28.81 3.07 9.99
N LEU A 134 -28.28 2.91 8.77
CA LEU A 134 -28.83 3.57 7.59
C LEU A 134 -30.17 2.98 7.16
N PHE A 135 -30.30 1.65 7.12
CA PHE A 135 -31.44 1.01 6.48
C PHE A 135 -32.52 0.52 7.45
N TYR A 136 -32.18 0.27 8.72
CA TYR A 136 -33.15 -0.23 9.70
C TYR A 136 -33.60 0.84 10.68
N HIS A 137 -32.68 1.72 11.12
CA HIS A 137 -33.02 2.81 12.04
C HIS A 137 -33.49 4.06 11.30
N LEU A 138 -32.67 4.57 10.38
CA LEU A 138 -33.01 5.75 9.58
C LEU A 138 -33.94 5.42 8.39
N GLN A 139 -34.18 4.13 8.12
CA GLN A 139 -35.08 3.64 7.07
C GLN A 139 -34.82 4.24 5.68
N LEU A 140 -33.54 4.49 5.36
CA LEU A 140 -33.15 5.01 4.05
C LEU A 140 -33.36 3.95 2.95
N PRO A 141 -33.61 4.36 1.70
CA PRO A 141 -33.86 3.42 0.62
C PRO A 141 -32.56 2.69 0.21
N PRO A 142 -32.55 1.34 0.17
CA PRO A 142 -31.38 0.58 -0.24
C PRO A 142 -31.04 0.82 -1.71
N GLN A 143 -29.78 1.13 -2.00
CA GLN A 143 -29.31 1.41 -3.36
C GLN A 143 -28.69 0.19 -4.06
N LYS A 144 -28.00 -0.68 -3.33
CA LYS A 144 -27.21 -1.79 -3.87
C LYS A 144 -27.09 -2.92 -2.85
N LYS A 145 -27.19 -4.18 -3.29
CA LYS A 145 -26.85 -5.36 -2.47
C LYS A 145 -25.34 -5.58 -2.47
N GLY A 146 -24.78 -5.96 -1.33
CA GLY A 146 -23.35 -6.29 -1.18
C GLY A 146 -22.98 -7.63 -1.81
N GLY A 147 -21.72 -7.75 -2.26
CA GLY A 147 -21.27 -8.85 -3.13
C GLY A 147 -21.08 -10.24 -2.49
N SER A 148 -21.06 -10.39 -1.16
CA SER A 148 -20.74 -11.69 -0.51
C SER A 148 -21.67 -12.09 0.63
N SER A 149 -22.69 -11.29 0.93
CA SER A 149 -23.76 -11.66 1.86
C SER A 149 -25.00 -10.89 1.43
N ASN A 150 -26.20 -11.38 1.75
CA ASN A 150 -27.47 -10.70 1.47
C ASN A 150 -27.64 -9.35 2.22
N ARG A 151 -26.53 -8.72 2.61
CA ARG A 151 -26.39 -7.41 3.25
C ARG A 151 -26.46 -6.30 2.23
N LEU A 152 -26.89 -5.13 2.68
CA LEU A 152 -26.92 -3.92 1.88
C LEU A 152 -25.52 -3.27 1.87
N SER A 153 -25.11 -2.74 0.72
CA SER A 153 -23.80 -2.10 0.60
C SER A 153 -23.78 -0.77 1.37
N THR A 154 -22.62 -0.46 1.95
CA THR A 154 -22.32 0.85 2.56
C THR A 154 -20.99 1.37 2.01
N ASP A 155 -20.71 1.04 0.74
CA ASP A 155 -19.54 1.55 0.02
C ASP A 155 -19.66 3.05 -0.28
N GLN A 156 -18.60 3.62 -0.85
CA GLN A 156 -18.53 5.04 -1.17
C GLN A 156 -19.66 5.48 -2.10
N GLU A 157 -19.92 4.75 -3.19
CA GLU A 157 -20.99 5.06 -4.14
C GLU A 157 -22.36 5.13 -3.45
N VAL A 158 -22.67 4.17 -2.57
CA VAL A 158 -23.94 4.15 -1.85
C VAL A 158 -24.03 5.28 -0.83
N LEU A 159 -22.97 5.57 -0.08
CA LEU A 159 -22.96 6.67 0.89
C LEU A 159 -23.13 8.04 0.20
N GLU A 160 -22.49 8.24 -0.96
CA GLU A 160 -22.64 9.44 -1.78
C GLU A 160 -24.08 9.59 -2.28
N ALA A 161 -24.67 8.54 -2.85
CA ALA A 161 -26.06 8.57 -3.31
C ALA A 161 -27.02 8.90 -2.16
N LEU A 162 -26.86 8.25 -0.99
CA LEU A 162 -27.70 8.47 0.18
C LEU A 162 -27.49 9.84 0.85
N SER A 163 -26.34 10.49 0.63
CA SER A 163 -26.05 11.81 1.19
C SER A 163 -26.98 12.90 0.66
N THR A 164 -27.58 12.68 -0.53
CA THR A 164 -28.60 13.57 -1.11
C THR A 164 -29.94 13.50 -0.36
N LEU A 165 -30.19 12.40 0.35
CA LEU A 165 -31.44 12.13 1.07
C LEU A 165 -31.32 12.40 2.56
N HIS A 166 -30.13 12.25 3.13
CA HIS A 166 -29.91 12.40 4.57
C HIS A 166 -28.47 12.81 4.88
N PRO A 167 -28.22 13.65 5.90
CA PRO A 167 -26.87 14.14 6.21
C PRO A 167 -25.92 13.06 6.76
N VAL A 168 -26.44 12.06 7.48
CA VAL A 168 -25.63 11.01 8.14
C VAL A 168 -24.72 10.22 7.18
N PRO A 169 -25.19 9.72 6.02
CA PRO A 169 -24.32 9.07 5.03
C PRO A 169 -23.06 9.87 4.66
N GLY A 170 -23.21 11.18 4.39
CA GLY A 170 -22.06 12.05 4.06
C GLY A 170 -21.09 12.23 5.23
N LEU A 171 -21.62 12.33 6.46
CA LEU A 171 -20.80 12.37 7.67
C LEU A 171 -20.04 11.05 7.89
N ILE A 172 -20.67 9.90 7.65
CA ILE A 172 -20.02 8.57 7.75
C ILE A 172 -18.93 8.43 6.71
N PHE A 173 -19.17 8.87 5.48
CA PHE A 173 -18.18 8.87 4.43
C PHE A 173 -16.93 9.66 4.86
N LYS A 174 -17.11 10.92 5.26
CA LYS A 174 -16.02 11.78 5.76
C LYS A 174 -15.30 11.18 6.97
N TYR A 175 -16.04 10.57 7.91
CA TYR A 175 -15.46 9.89 9.06
C TYR A 175 -14.53 8.75 8.63
N ARG A 176 -14.97 7.90 7.70
CA ARG A 176 -14.17 6.75 7.22
C ARG A 176 -12.92 7.21 6.48
N GLU A 177 -13.01 8.26 5.67
CA GLU A 177 -11.84 8.86 5.03
C GLU A 177 -10.82 9.34 6.07
N LEU A 178 -11.25 10.15 7.04
CA LEU A 178 -10.38 10.66 8.10
C LEU A 178 -9.81 9.55 8.99
N SER A 179 -10.63 8.54 9.33
CA SER A 179 -10.19 7.42 10.15
C SER A 179 -9.15 6.57 9.42
N LYS A 180 -9.33 6.33 8.11
CA LYS A 180 -8.31 5.69 7.27
C LYS A 180 -7.04 6.54 7.21
N LEU A 181 -7.17 7.86 6.99
CA LEU A 181 -6.02 8.76 6.95
C LEU A 181 -5.21 8.70 8.25
N LYS A 182 -5.90 8.75 9.39
CA LYS A 182 -5.28 8.67 10.71
C LYS A 182 -4.58 7.34 10.92
N ASN A 183 -5.28 6.23 10.76
CA ASN A 183 -4.76 4.90 11.07
C ASN A 183 -3.66 4.44 10.10
N THR A 184 -3.80 4.75 8.81
CA THR A 184 -2.86 4.27 7.77
C THR A 184 -1.62 5.13 7.67
N TYR A 185 -1.71 6.44 7.94
CA TYR A 185 -0.59 7.36 7.74
C TYR A 185 -0.15 8.04 9.04
N LEU A 186 -1.04 8.79 9.71
CA LEU A 186 -0.66 9.65 10.84
C LEU A 186 -0.16 8.86 12.06
N ASP A 187 -0.81 7.76 12.40
CA ASP A 187 -0.41 6.90 13.52
C ASP A 187 0.70 5.92 13.13
N ALA A 188 0.72 5.49 11.86
CA ALA A 188 1.63 4.44 11.39
C ALA A 188 3.01 4.97 11.00
N PHE A 189 3.10 6.05 10.22
CA PHE A 189 4.38 6.57 9.69
C PHE A 189 5.40 6.91 10.78
N PRO A 190 5.03 7.48 11.95
CA PRO A 190 5.98 7.72 13.03
C PRO A 190 6.70 6.45 13.50
N GLN A 191 6.08 5.27 13.37
CA GLN A 191 6.66 3.98 13.75
C GLN A 191 7.68 3.47 12.72
N TYR A 192 7.59 3.93 11.47
CA TYR A 192 8.52 3.57 10.39
C TYR A 192 9.75 4.49 10.30
N ILE A 193 9.80 5.56 11.09
CA ILE A 193 10.95 6.46 11.12
C ILE A 193 12.12 5.75 11.80
N ASN A 194 13.18 5.52 11.05
CA ASN A 194 14.41 4.94 11.57
C ASN A 194 15.10 5.93 12.52
N GLN A 195 15.32 5.52 13.77
CA GLN A 195 15.88 6.38 14.81
C GLN A 195 17.30 6.89 14.51
N LYS A 196 18.08 6.17 13.68
CA LYS A 196 19.46 6.56 13.33
C LYS A 196 19.49 7.58 12.20
N THR A 197 18.62 7.44 11.21
CA THR A 197 18.63 8.28 10.00
C THR A 197 17.60 9.42 10.06
N GLY A 198 16.57 9.29 10.89
CA GLY A 198 15.41 10.19 10.90
C GLY A 198 14.55 10.07 9.64
N LYS A 199 14.70 8.99 8.87
CA LYS A 199 14.03 8.77 7.59
C LYS A 199 13.17 7.51 7.61
N ILE A 200 12.20 7.48 6.71
CA ILE A 200 11.43 6.28 6.37
C ILE A 200 12.13 5.59 5.20
N HIS A 201 12.40 4.30 5.36
CA HIS A 201 13.02 3.44 4.35
C HIS A 201 11.98 2.40 3.90
N THR A 202 11.24 2.71 2.84
CA THR A 202 10.26 1.78 2.27
C THR A 202 10.97 0.62 1.57
N THR A 203 10.29 -0.51 1.43
CA THR A 203 10.73 -1.64 0.60
C THR A 203 10.00 -1.59 -0.73
N PHE A 204 10.73 -1.60 -1.84
CA PHE A 204 10.20 -1.72 -3.20
C PHE A 204 10.21 -3.19 -3.63
N SER A 205 9.12 -3.64 -4.26
CA SER A 205 9.03 -4.97 -4.85
C SER A 205 8.82 -4.90 -6.35
N GLN A 206 9.75 -5.50 -7.11
CA GLN A 206 9.65 -5.65 -8.57
C GLN A 206 8.71 -6.78 -8.99
N THR A 207 8.48 -7.77 -8.14
CA THR A 207 7.81 -9.03 -8.51
C THR A 207 6.44 -9.23 -7.87
N ALA A 208 5.95 -8.26 -7.09
CA ALA A 208 4.68 -8.38 -6.37
C ALA A 208 3.44 -8.15 -7.24
N VAL A 209 3.53 -7.34 -8.30
CA VAL A 209 2.36 -6.96 -9.11
C VAL A 209 2.44 -7.61 -10.49
N ALA A 210 1.37 -8.30 -10.89
CA ALA A 210 1.31 -9.02 -12.16
C ALA A 210 1.48 -8.12 -13.41
N THR A 211 1.19 -6.82 -13.29
CA THR A 211 1.30 -5.85 -14.39
C THR A 211 2.73 -5.31 -14.59
N GLY A 212 3.69 -5.73 -13.76
CA GLY A 212 5.07 -5.22 -13.79
C GLY A 212 5.28 -3.87 -13.09
N ARG A 213 4.25 -3.33 -12.42
CA ARG A 213 4.42 -2.13 -11.58
C ARG A 213 5.21 -2.47 -10.32
N LEU A 214 6.05 -1.53 -9.90
CA LEU A 214 6.63 -1.57 -8.56
C LEU A 214 5.52 -1.51 -7.51
N ALA A 215 5.64 -2.31 -6.47
CA ALA A 215 4.89 -2.11 -5.22
C ALA A 215 5.81 -1.52 -4.16
N SER A 216 5.23 -0.83 -3.18
CA SER A 216 5.91 -0.31 -2.00
C SER A 216 5.24 -0.82 -0.72
N ALA A 217 6.04 -1.23 0.26
CA ALA A 217 5.60 -1.75 1.54
C ALA A 217 6.47 -1.24 2.70
N ASP A 218 5.94 -1.33 3.92
CA ASP A 218 6.63 -1.01 5.17
C ASP A 218 7.33 0.37 5.25
N PRO A 219 6.61 1.48 5.02
CA PRO A 219 5.20 1.60 4.65
C PRO A 219 5.01 1.76 3.13
N ASN A 220 3.77 1.64 2.65
CA ASN A 220 3.44 1.91 1.25
C ASN A 220 3.42 3.42 0.97
N LEU A 221 4.49 3.92 0.34
CA LEU A 221 4.65 5.33 -0.02
C LEU A 221 3.93 5.71 -1.33
N GLN A 222 3.53 4.73 -2.15
CA GLN A 222 2.80 4.99 -3.39
C GLN A 222 1.35 5.42 -3.14
N ASN A 223 0.76 4.95 -2.04
CA ASN A 223 -0.62 5.22 -1.68
C ASN A 223 -0.79 6.48 -0.81
N ILE A 224 0.22 7.34 -0.67
CA ILE A 224 0.06 8.59 0.09
C ILE A 224 -0.92 9.50 -0.67
N PRO A 225 -2.05 9.90 -0.04
CA PRO A 225 -3.07 10.70 -0.69
C PRO A 225 -2.49 11.93 -1.39
N THR A 226 -2.99 12.20 -2.58
CA THR A 226 -2.67 13.38 -3.39
C THR A 226 -3.72 14.47 -3.17
N GLY A 227 -3.37 15.73 -3.43
CA GLY A 227 -4.34 16.84 -3.51
C GLY A 227 -4.38 17.74 -2.27
N SER A 228 -5.42 18.56 -2.18
CA SER A 228 -5.63 19.54 -1.10
C SER A 228 -6.23 18.90 0.17
N GLY A 229 -6.21 19.64 1.28
CA GLY A 229 -6.73 19.17 2.57
C GLY A 229 -5.77 18.22 3.29
N TRP A 230 -6.32 17.29 4.08
CA TRP A 230 -5.53 16.41 4.97
C TRP A 230 -4.48 15.56 4.25
N GLY A 231 -4.77 15.09 3.03
CA GLY A 231 -3.80 14.34 2.23
C GLY A 231 -2.57 15.17 1.85
N GLY A 232 -2.80 16.42 1.46
CA GLY A 232 -1.74 17.38 1.17
C GLY A 232 -0.88 17.70 2.39
N GLU A 233 -1.51 17.86 3.56
CA GLU A 233 -0.80 18.08 4.83
C GLU A 233 0.08 16.88 5.23
N ILE A 234 -0.42 15.64 5.06
CA ILE A 234 0.39 14.43 5.27
C ILE A 234 1.60 14.43 4.34
N ARG A 235 1.40 14.76 3.06
CA ARG A 235 2.51 14.84 2.09
C ARG A 235 3.50 15.95 2.44
N ALA A 236 3.03 17.07 2.99
CA ALA A 236 3.87 18.19 3.44
C ALA A 236 4.75 17.84 4.66
N ALA A 237 4.42 16.77 5.40
CA ALA A 237 5.30 16.25 6.43
C ALA A 237 6.60 15.64 5.86
N PHE A 238 6.60 15.23 4.59
CA PHE A 238 7.83 14.81 3.91
C PHE A 238 8.60 16.04 3.46
N LYS A 239 9.82 16.20 3.96
CA LYS A 239 10.64 17.40 3.72
C LYS A 239 11.98 17.02 3.11
N PRO A 240 12.54 17.85 2.21
CA PRO A 240 13.88 17.62 1.71
C PRO A 240 14.90 17.83 2.83
N LYS A 241 16.10 17.28 2.65
CA LYS A 241 17.25 17.58 3.50
C LYS A 241 17.50 19.09 3.52
N ALA A 242 18.02 19.62 4.64
CA ALA A 242 18.41 21.03 4.72
C ALA A 242 19.30 21.44 3.52
N GLY A 243 18.98 22.59 2.92
CA GLY A 243 19.65 23.10 1.72
C GLY A 243 19.27 22.41 0.41
N HIS A 244 18.29 21.48 0.42
CA HIS A 244 17.81 20.79 -0.78
C HIS A 244 16.34 21.13 -1.04
N ILE A 245 15.89 20.84 -2.25
CA ILE A 245 14.49 20.89 -2.67
C ILE A 245 14.08 19.53 -3.23
N PHE A 246 12.79 19.21 -3.16
CA PHE A 246 12.27 18.09 -3.93
C PHE A 246 12.00 18.52 -5.37
N ILE A 247 12.31 17.62 -6.29
CA ILE A 247 11.93 17.72 -7.70
C ILE A 247 10.96 16.57 -7.97
N SER A 248 9.76 16.91 -8.42
CA SER A 248 8.75 15.93 -8.81
C SER A 248 8.64 15.91 -10.32
N THR A 249 8.85 14.74 -10.92
CA THR A 249 8.68 14.50 -12.36
C THR A 249 7.62 13.43 -12.53
N ASP A 250 6.55 13.76 -13.26
CA ASP A 250 5.43 12.85 -13.51
C ASP A 250 5.17 12.73 -15.00
N TYR A 251 4.79 11.53 -15.46
CA TYR A 251 4.40 11.33 -16.85
C TYR A 251 2.93 11.66 -17.02
N SER A 252 2.66 12.81 -17.63
CA SER A 252 1.29 13.30 -17.92
C SER A 252 0.47 12.25 -18.67
N GLN A 253 -0.44 11.59 -17.93
CA GLN A 253 -1.40 10.61 -18.43
C GLN A 253 -0.76 9.50 -19.29
N ILE A 254 0.36 8.92 -18.84
CA ILE A 254 1.09 7.91 -19.61
C ILE A 254 0.21 6.76 -20.10
N GLU A 255 -0.75 6.30 -19.29
CA GLU A 255 -1.65 5.20 -19.66
C GLU A 255 -2.56 5.57 -20.84
N LEU A 256 -3.09 6.80 -20.88
CA LEU A 256 -3.91 7.26 -22.00
C LEU A 256 -3.08 7.48 -23.26
N ARG A 257 -1.82 7.92 -23.12
CA ARG A 257 -0.90 8.05 -24.25
C ARG A 257 -0.52 6.69 -24.83
N VAL A 258 -0.27 5.70 -23.97
CA VAL A 258 -0.05 4.30 -24.39
C VAL A 258 -1.31 3.76 -25.07
N LEU A 259 -2.50 4.02 -24.52
CA LEU A 259 -3.76 3.62 -25.16
C LEU A 259 -3.93 4.24 -26.54
N ALA A 260 -3.69 5.55 -26.69
CA ALA A 260 -3.75 6.24 -27.99
C ALA A 260 -2.77 5.63 -29.00
N HIS A 261 -1.57 5.27 -28.56
CA HIS A 261 -0.59 4.57 -29.39
C HIS A 261 -1.04 3.15 -29.76
N LEU A 262 -1.57 2.36 -28.82
CA LEU A 262 -1.98 0.99 -29.09
C LEU A 262 -3.26 0.91 -29.94
N SER A 263 -4.20 1.83 -29.75
CA SER A 263 -5.47 1.86 -30.50
C SER A 263 -5.31 2.46 -31.90
N GLN A 264 -4.27 3.26 -32.14
CA GLN A 264 -4.07 4.02 -33.38
C GLN A 264 -5.24 4.98 -33.69
N ASP A 265 -6.05 5.32 -32.69
CA ASP A 265 -7.18 6.23 -32.84
C ASP A 265 -6.68 7.65 -33.11
N GLN A 266 -7.03 8.17 -34.27
CA GLN A 266 -6.54 9.47 -34.72
C GLN A 266 -7.03 10.61 -33.83
N ASN A 267 -8.26 10.54 -33.29
CA ASN A 267 -8.78 11.59 -32.42
C ASN A 267 -8.00 11.64 -31.10
N LEU A 268 -7.74 10.47 -30.51
CA LEU A 268 -6.94 10.36 -29.28
C LEU A 268 -5.50 10.82 -29.49
N ILE A 269 -4.87 10.44 -30.60
CA ILE A 269 -3.51 10.88 -30.93
C ILE A 269 -3.47 12.41 -31.12
N HIS A 270 -4.40 12.98 -31.90
CA HIS A 270 -4.45 14.42 -32.13
C HIS A 270 -4.70 15.20 -30.82
N ALA A 271 -5.54 14.70 -29.93
CA ALA A 271 -5.80 15.31 -28.63
C ALA A 271 -4.54 15.46 -27.75
N PHE A 272 -3.52 14.60 -27.95
CA PHE A 272 -2.25 14.67 -27.22
C PHE A 272 -1.12 15.41 -27.94
N LEU A 273 -1.34 15.81 -29.20
CA LEU A 273 -0.39 16.59 -30.02
C LEU A 273 -0.71 18.10 -30.04
N GLN A 274 -1.90 18.49 -29.61
CA GLN A 274 -2.27 19.88 -29.36
C GLN A 274 -1.63 20.40 -28.07
#